data_AF-A0A653C311-F1
#
_entry.id   AF-A0A653C311-F1
#
_cell.length_a   1.000
_cell.length_b   1.000
_cell.length_c   1.000
_cell.angle_alpha   90.00
_cell.angle_beta   90.00
_cell.angle_gamma   90.00
#
_symmetry.space_group_name_H-M   'P 1'
#
loop_
_entity.id
_entity.type
_entity.pdbx_description
1 polymer ?
#
loop_
_entity_poly.entity_id
_entity_poly.type
_entity_poly.pdbx_seq_one_letter_code
_entity_poly.pdbx_strand_id
1 'polypeptide(L)'
;MFADDLKFWRVVDNVQDQVLLQADLDRLCDWCTQNKLYLNVSKCCYISFSRKVSRIETTYTINDTTLDCVSSINDLGVTLDVKLTMVEHINSISIKSAKLLGFVLRNCKYFSTTSIRAVYCSLVRSTLEYCSVVWSPYYQIHSDTLERVQHKFLRYCAYRFNSGIINHQYHNLEQQLSLLPLSTRRDISGAVFIFKITRGLIDSPELLTALKFNVPNQGLRQNATFIIPFHRTTYGLYNPLDRYCRIINDSDVDIFYITLPQLKRSLYVNC
;
A
#
# COMPACT_ATOMS: atom_id res chain seq x y z
N MET A 1 1.87 -11.44 -13.86
CA MET A 1 2.93 -12.42 -13.56
C MET A 1 4.15 -11.67 -13.04
N PHE A 2 4.86 -12.21 -12.05
CA PHE A 2 6.14 -11.67 -11.60
C PHE A 2 7.10 -12.83 -11.36
N ALA A 3 8.21 -12.89 -12.08
CA ALA A 3 9.08 -14.07 -12.09
C ALA A 3 8.28 -15.37 -12.29
N ASP A 4 8.39 -16.33 -11.37
CA ASP A 4 7.65 -17.60 -11.33
C ASP A 4 6.26 -17.47 -10.69
N ASP A 5 5.97 -16.37 -9.99
CA ASP A 5 4.67 -16.13 -9.37
C ASP A 5 3.61 -15.73 -10.41
N LEU A 6 2.82 -16.73 -10.81
CA LEU A 6 1.66 -16.58 -11.66
C LEU A 6 0.38 -16.45 -10.83
N LYS A 7 -0.49 -15.55 -11.28
CA LYS A 7 -1.81 -15.28 -10.70
C LYS A 7 -2.74 -14.86 -11.81
N PHE A 8 -3.96 -15.37 -11.74
CA PHE A 8 -5.08 -14.99 -12.59
C PHE A 8 -6.33 -14.99 -11.71
N TRP A 9 -7.34 -14.25 -12.14
CA TRP A 9 -8.56 -14.06 -11.36
C TRP A 9 -9.75 -13.94 -12.28
N ARG A 10 -10.92 -14.22 -11.73
CA ARG A 10 -12.21 -14.10 -12.40
C ARG A 10 -13.22 -13.54 -11.40
N VAL A 11 -14.15 -12.71 -11.89
CA VAL A 11 -15.33 -12.34 -11.12
C VAL A 11 -16.28 -13.54 -11.12
N VAL A 12 -16.63 -14.04 -9.93
CA VAL A 12 -17.49 -15.21 -9.76
C VAL A 12 -18.83 -14.76 -9.17
N ASP A 13 -19.86 -14.71 -10.01
CA ASP A 13 -21.22 -14.35 -9.60
C ASP A 13 -22.14 -15.57 -9.50
N ASN A 14 -21.84 -16.64 -10.22
CA ASN A 14 -22.61 -17.88 -10.23
C ASN A 14 -21.69 -19.11 -10.37
N VAL A 15 -22.29 -20.31 -10.34
CA VAL A 15 -21.55 -21.59 -10.44
C VAL A 15 -20.87 -21.75 -11.80
N GLN A 16 -21.44 -21.21 -12.89
CA GLN A 16 -20.83 -21.29 -14.22
C GLN A 16 -19.48 -20.55 -14.26
N ASP A 17 -19.35 -19.43 -13.56
CA ASP A 17 -18.07 -18.71 -13.47
C ASP A 17 -16.98 -19.53 -12.76
N GLN A 18 -17.37 -20.39 -11.82
CA GLN A 18 -16.44 -21.31 -11.14
C GLN A 18 -15.94 -22.38 -12.10
N VAL A 19 -16.85 -22.97 -12.88
CA VAL A 19 -16.50 -23.94 -13.93
C VAL A 19 -15.56 -23.31 -14.95
N LEU A 20 -15.80 -22.05 -15.34
CA LEU A 20 -14.92 -21.34 -16.25
C LEU A 20 -13.55 -21.05 -15.62
N LEU A 21 -13.48 -20.72 -14.34
CA LEU A 21 -12.20 -20.52 -13.65
C LEU A 21 -11.41 -21.83 -13.52
N GLN A 22 -12.07 -22.96 -13.26
CA GLN A 22 -11.43 -24.28 -13.31
C GLN A 22 -10.91 -24.60 -14.72
N ALA A 23 -11.72 -24.34 -15.76
CA ALA A 23 -11.27 -24.55 -17.14
C ALA A 23 -10.09 -23.62 -17.53
N ASP A 24 -10.03 -22.39 -17.01
CA ASP A 24 -8.87 -21.51 -17.14
C ASP A 24 -7.63 -22.10 -16.45
N LEU A 25 -7.80 -22.68 -15.26
CA LEU A 25 -6.75 -23.35 -14.49
C LEU A 25 -6.22 -24.60 -15.20
N ASP A 26 -7.11 -25.42 -15.78
CA ASP A 26 -6.75 -26.63 -16.52
C ASP A 26 -5.93 -26.27 -17.78
N ARG A 27 -6.42 -25.28 -18.55
CA ARG A 27 -5.70 -24.78 -19.74
C ARG A 27 -4.32 -24.23 -19.39
N LEU A 28 -4.20 -23.56 -18.26
CA LEU A 28 -2.92 -23.07 -17.78
C LEU A 28 -1.98 -24.23 -17.43
N CYS A 29 -2.48 -25.25 -16.72
CA CYS A 29 -1.69 -26.43 -16.36
C CYS A 29 -1.21 -27.19 -17.61
N ASP A 30 -2.08 -27.35 -18.61
CA ASP A 30 -1.76 -27.96 -19.89
C ASP A 30 -0.67 -27.18 -20.62
N TRP A 31 -0.81 -25.85 -20.71
CA TRP A 31 0.18 -24.99 -21.33
C TRP A 31 1.54 -25.09 -20.61
N CYS A 32 1.54 -25.05 -19.27
CA CYS A 32 2.73 -25.25 -18.45
C CYS A 32 3.41 -26.59 -18.74
N THR A 33 2.64 -27.67 -18.84
CA THR A 33 3.13 -29.02 -19.13
C THR A 33 3.72 -29.12 -20.53
N GLN A 34 3.07 -28.54 -21.54
CA GLN A 34 3.56 -28.50 -22.92
C GLN A 34 4.87 -27.72 -23.03
N ASN A 35 5.02 -26.65 -22.25
CA ASN A 35 6.21 -25.79 -22.23
C ASN A 35 7.29 -26.25 -21.23
N LYS A 36 7.13 -27.42 -20.59
CA LYS A 36 8.07 -27.95 -19.59
C LYS A 36 8.27 -27.05 -18.36
N LEU A 37 7.26 -26.25 -18.02
CA LEU A 37 7.20 -25.35 -16.86
C LEU A 37 6.23 -25.92 -15.81
N TYR A 38 6.64 -27.00 -15.14
CA TYR A 38 5.77 -27.70 -14.19
C TYR A 38 5.40 -26.85 -12.97
N LEU A 39 4.11 -26.77 -12.67
CA LEU A 39 3.60 -26.06 -11.50
C LEU A 39 3.95 -26.80 -10.21
N ASN A 40 4.39 -26.05 -9.19
CA ASN A 40 4.52 -26.58 -7.84
C ASN A 40 3.16 -26.52 -7.12
N VAL A 41 2.33 -27.54 -7.32
CA VAL A 41 0.95 -27.60 -6.80
C VAL A 41 0.89 -27.39 -5.28
N SER A 42 1.89 -27.85 -4.52
CA SER A 42 1.94 -27.66 -3.05
C SER A 42 2.08 -26.19 -2.62
N LYS A 43 2.50 -25.30 -3.52
CA LYS A 43 2.56 -23.85 -3.29
C LYS A 43 1.37 -23.12 -3.90
N CYS A 44 0.57 -23.79 -4.73
CA CYS A 44 -0.61 -23.20 -5.35
C CYS A 44 -1.75 -23.19 -4.31
N CYS A 45 -2.40 -22.05 -4.19
CA CYS A 45 -3.60 -21.88 -3.37
C CYS A 45 -4.52 -20.88 -4.07
N TYR A 46 -5.75 -20.78 -3.58
CA TYR A 46 -6.66 -19.74 -4.03
C TYR A 46 -7.31 -19.03 -2.84
N ILE A 47 -7.74 -17.81 -3.08
CA ILE A 47 -8.45 -16.98 -2.13
C ILE A 47 -9.65 -16.34 -2.83
N SER A 48 -10.77 -16.22 -2.12
CA SER A 48 -11.97 -15.54 -2.61
C SER A 48 -12.21 -14.26 -1.82
N PHE A 49 -12.22 -13.13 -2.52
CA PHE A 49 -12.54 -11.83 -1.95
C PHE A 49 -14.02 -11.52 -2.19
N SER A 50 -14.82 -11.53 -1.12
CA SER A 50 -16.26 -11.25 -1.24
C SER A 50 -16.84 -10.61 0.02
N ARG A 51 -17.70 -9.61 -0.22
CA ARG A 51 -18.56 -8.99 0.79
C ARG A 51 -19.94 -9.66 0.92
N LYS A 52 -20.27 -10.62 0.03
CA LYS A 52 -21.54 -11.36 0.10
C LYS A 52 -21.54 -12.22 1.36
N VAL A 53 -22.67 -12.25 2.07
CA VAL A 53 -22.85 -13.07 3.28
C VAL A 53 -22.93 -14.55 2.90
N SER A 54 -23.75 -14.88 1.91
CA SER A 54 -23.77 -16.19 1.27
C SER A 54 -22.68 -16.26 0.21
N ARG A 55 -21.65 -17.05 0.49
CA ARG A 55 -20.58 -17.34 -0.48
C ARG A 55 -20.91 -18.66 -1.18
N ILE A 56 -20.56 -18.73 -2.46
CA ILE A 56 -20.65 -19.98 -3.20
C ILE A 56 -19.44 -20.80 -2.78
N GLU A 57 -19.67 -21.95 -2.16
CA GLU A 57 -18.61 -22.90 -1.85
C GLU A 57 -17.91 -23.29 -3.16
N THR A 58 -16.58 -23.31 -3.13
CA THR A 58 -15.78 -23.57 -4.31
C THR A 58 -14.62 -24.44 -3.94
N THR A 59 -14.31 -25.40 -4.80
CA THR A 59 -13.15 -26.27 -4.71
C THR A 59 -12.52 -26.29 -6.09
N TYR A 60 -11.24 -25.96 -6.18
CA TYR A 60 -10.46 -26.03 -7.42
C TYR A 60 -9.40 -27.12 -7.31
N THR A 61 -9.06 -27.75 -8.43
CA THR A 61 -8.07 -28.82 -8.49
C THR A 61 -7.00 -28.53 -9.55
N ILE A 62 -5.78 -29.03 -9.33
CA ILE A 62 -4.72 -29.11 -10.34
C ILE A 62 -4.19 -30.54 -10.32
N ASN A 63 -4.19 -31.23 -11.46
CA ASN A 63 -3.72 -32.63 -11.56
C ASN A 63 -4.33 -33.53 -10.46
N ASP A 64 -5.67 -33.48 -10.32
CA ASP A 64 -6.46 -34.19 -9.31
C ASP A 64 -6.14 -33.85 -7.84
N THR A 65 -5.29 -32.85 -7.60
CA THR A 65 -4.98 -32.35 -6.25
C THR A 65 -5.82 -31.13 -5.95
N THR A 66 -6.61 -31.19 -4.88
CA THR A 66 -7.39 -30.04 -4.39
C THR A 66 -6.47 -28.93 -3.92
N LEU A 67 -6.74 -27.70 -4.39
CA LEU A 67 -6.03 -26.51 -3.93
C LEU A 67 -6.55 -26.06 -2.56
N ASP A 68 -5.64 -25.51 -1.76
CA ASP A 68 -6.01 -24.92 -0.47
C ASP A 68 -6.74 -23.60 -0.67
N CYS A 69 -7.92 -23.48 -0.04
CA CYS A 69 -8.63 -22.23 0.12
C CYS A 69 -8.07 -21.48 1.34
N VAL A 70 -7.33 -20.41 1.10
CA VAL A 70 -6.66 -19.65 2.17
C VAL A 70 -7.48 -18.43 2.61
N SER A 71 -7.39 -18.08 3.88
CA SER A 71 -8.02 -16.87 4.44
C SER A 71 -7.17 -15.61 4.29
N SER A 72 -5.89 -15.79 3.93
CA SER A 72 -4.90 -14.73 3.75
C SER A 72 -3.84 -15.19 2.75
N ILE A 73 -3.42 -14.30 1.86
CA ILE A 73 -2.39 -14.59 0.84
C ILE A 73 -1.33 -13.49 0.86
N ASN A 74 -0.06 -13.87 0.74
CA ASN A 74 1.02 -12.90 0.51
C ASN A 74 1.29 -12.78 -0.98
N ASP A 75 1.23 -11.56 -1.49
CA ASP A 75 1.55 -11.23 -2.87
C ASP A 75 2.58 -10.11 -2.92
N LEU A 76 3.76 -10.41 -3.47
CA LEU A 76 4.90 -9.48 -3.60
C LEU A 76 5.21 -8.72 -2.30
N GLY A 77 5.07 -9.38 -1.15
CA GLY A 77 5.34 -8.81 0.17
C GLY A 77 4.16 -8.09 0.82
N VAL A 78 2.99 -8.03 0.19
CA VAL A 78 1.74 -7.49 0.76
C VAL A 78 0.81 -8.64 1.13
N THR A 79 0.28 -8.63 2.35
CA THR A 79 -0.63 -9.68 2.83
C THR A 79 -2.08 -9.22 2.68
N LEU A 80 -2.90 -10.00 1.98
CA LEU A 80 -4.30 -9.72 1.68
C LEU A 80 -5.19 -10.75 2.37
N ASP A 81 -5.97 -10.31 3.35
CA ASP A 81 -7.00 -11.13 3.98
C ASP A 81 -8.30 -11.11 3.16
N VAL A 82 -9.16 -12.13 3.34
CA VAL A 82 -10.45 -12.25 2.63
C VAL A 82 -11.38 -11.03 2.72
N LYS A 83 -11.22 -10.17 3.74
CA LYS A 83 -11.99 -8.93 3.92
C LYS A 83 -11.25 -7.69 3.42
N LEU A 84 -10.03 -7.83 2.92
CA LEU A 84 -9.15 -6.74 2.46
C LEU A 84 -8.97 -5.65 3.53
N THR A 85 -8.85 -6.05 4.80
CA THR A 85 -8.72 -5.11 5.92
C THR A 85 -7.31 -4.52 6.05
N MET A 86 -6.29 -5.21 5.52
CA MET A 86 -4.87 -4.89 5.66
C MET A 86 -4.34 -4.96 7.11
N VAL A 87 -5.17 -5.37 8.08
CA VAL A 87 -4.80 -5.37 9.50
C VAL A 87 -3.68 -6.36 9.78
N GLU A 88 -3.77 -7.57 9.22
CA GLU A 88 -2.73 -8.60 9.35
C GLU A 88 -1.40 -8.09 8.78
N HIS A 89 -1.44 -7.49 7.59
CA HIS A 89 -0.25 -6.92 6.96
C HIS A 89 0.38 -5.82 7.82
N ILE A 90 -0.42 -4.85 8.27
CA ILE A 90 0.04 -3.71 9.09
C ILE A 90 0.68 -4.18 10.40
N ASN A 91 0.06 -5.15 11.07
CA ASN A 91 0.59 -5.73 12.29
C ASN A 91 1.92 -6.44 12.03
N SER A 92 1.99 -7.24 10.96
CA SER A 92 3.19 -7.96 10.57
C SER A 92 4.36 -7.01 10.27
N ILE A 93 4.15 -5.98 9.44
CA ILE A 93 5.21 -5.01 9.11
C ILE A 93 5.60 -4.15 10.31
N SER A 94 4.67 -3.82 11.22
CA SER A 94 4.98 -3.07 12.45
C SER A 94 5.87 -3.90 13.37
N ILE A 95 5.54 -5.18 13.59
CA ILE A 95 6.36 -6.11 14.40
C ILE A 95 7.75 -6.30 13.77
N LYS A 96 7.81 -6.56 12.45
CA LYS A 96 9.07 -6.72 11.71
C LYS A 96 9.95 -5.48 11.85
N SER A 97 9.37 -4.30 11.67
CA SER A 97 10.07 -3.02 11.76
C SER A 97 10.49 -2.68 13.19
N ALA A 98 9.70 -3.04 14.20
CA ALA A 98 10.07 -2.87 15.60
C ALA A 98 11.25 -3.76 16.01
N LYS A 99 11.32 -5.00 15.49
CA LYS A 99 12.46 -5.91 15.67
C LYS A 99 13.72 -5.34 15.00
N LEU A 100 13.61 -4.88 13.75
CA LEU A 100 14.70 -4.22 13.02
C LEU A 100 15.18 -2.97 13.74
N LEU A 101 14.26 -2.14 14.25
CA LEU A 101 14.61 -0.98 15.04
C LEU A 101 15.41 -1.39 16.29
N GLY A 102 14.98 -2.42 17.02
CA GLY A 102 15.75 -2.95 18.14
C GLY A 102 17.17 -3.38 17.77
N PHE A 103 17.34 -4.01 16.60
CA PHE A 103 18.65 -4.34 16.06
C PHE A 103 19.49 -3.09 15.75
N VAL A 104 18.93 -2.09 15.07
CA VAL A 104 19.60 -0.82 14.76
C VAL A 104 20.04 -0.12 16.04
N LEU A 105 19.16 0.01 17.04
CA LEU A 105 19.47 0.72 18.29
C LEU A 105 20.59 0.06 19.10
N ARG A 106 20.72 -1.27 19.04
CA ARG A 106 21.82 -2.01 19.71
C ARG A 106 23.16 -1.83 19.00
N ASN A 107 23.18 -1.91 17.67
CA ASN A 107 24.42 -1.92 16.89
C ASN A 107 24.92 -0.52 16.52
N CYS A 108 24.03 0.48 16.47
CA CYS A 108 24.38 1.85 16.10
C CYS A 108 24.56 2.78 17.32
N LYS A 109 24.86 2.23 18.51
CA LYS A 109 24.98 2.99 19.76
C LYS A 109 25.96 4.16 19.68
N TYR A 110 27.03 4.02 18.90
CA TYR A 110 28.09 5.03 18.76
C TYR A 110 27.97 5.89 17.49
N PHE A 111 26.93 5.67 16.67
CA PHE A 111 26.78 6.39 15.40
C PHE A 111 26.34 7.84 15.65
N SER A 112 26.76 8.80 14.83
CA SER A 112 26.19 10.16 14.90
C SER A 112 24.67 10.16 14.64
N THR A 113 23.99 11.26 14.98
CA THR A 113 22.56 11.46 14.69
C THR A 113 22.25 11.27 13.22
N THR A 114 23.10 11.78 12.34
CA THR A 114 22.94 11.66 10.88
C THR A 114 23.10 10.23 10.41
N SER A 115 24.10 9.50 10.94
CA SER A 115 24.37 8.11 10.56
C SER A 115 23.28 7.16 11.05
N ILE A 116 22.84 7.27 12.32
CA ILE A 116 21.76 6.41 12.82
C ILE A 116 20.43 6.70 12.13
N ARG A 117 20.16 7.97 11.79
CA ARG A 117 19.01 8.35 10.96
C ARG A 117 19.07 7.67 9.59
N ALA A 118 20.23 7.69 8.93
CA ALA A 118 20.39 7.05 7.62
C ALA A 118 20.08 5.54 7.70
N VAL A 119 20.61 4.85 8.71
CA VAL A 119 20.34 3.41 8.95
C VAL A 119 18.86 3.15 9.25
N TYR A 120 18.23 3.98 10.09
CA TYR A 120 16.79 3.89 10.34
C TYR A 120 15.99 4.04 9.05
N CYS A 121 16.32 5.04 8.22
CA CYS A 121 15.63 5.31 6.98
C CYS A 121 15.77 4.18 5.97
N SER A 122 16.95 3.57 5.86
CA SER A 122 17.25 2.55 4.87
C SER A 122 16.74 1.15 5.24
N LEU A 123 16.66 0.81 6.53
CA LEU A 123 16.26 -0.52 7.00
C LEU A 123 14.85 -0.57 7.58
N VAL A 124 14.54 0.36 8.51
CA VAL A 124 13.29 0.32 9.27
C VAL A 124 12.18 1.02 8.51
N ARG A 125 12.41 2.27 8.11
CA ARG A 125 11.39 3.08 7.43
C ARG A 125 11.05 2.54 6.04
N SER A 126 12.04 2.06 5.29
CA SER A 126 11.81 1.41 3.99
C SER A 126 10.85 0.23 4.10
N THR A 127 10.94 -0.57 5.17
CA THR A 127 10.02 -1.68 5.45
C THR A 127 8.60 -1.18 5.73
N LEU A 128 8.46 -0.05 6.44
CA LEU A 128 7.16 0.58 6.75
C LEU A 128 6.53 1.31 5.57
N GLU A 129 7.27 1.57 4.49
CA GLU A 129 6.80 2.35 3.32
C GLU A 129 6.58 1.48 2.07
N TYR A 130 7.19 0.29 2.04
CA TYR A 130 7.12 -0.64 0.93
C TYR A 130 5.66 -0.94 0.53
N CYS A 131 5.33 -0.73 -0.74
CA CYS A 131 3.98 -0.92 -1.31
C CYS A 131 2.84 -0.19 -0.58
N SER A 132 3.14 0.87 0.17
CA SER A 132 2.14 1.61 0.97
C SER A 132 0.97 2.16 0.16
N VAL A 133 1.14 2.41 -1.14
CA VAL A 133 0.06 2.80 -2.06
C VAL A 133 -1.12 1.82 -2.01
N VAL A 134 -0.85 0.53 -1.82
CA VAL A 134 -1.85 -0.55 -1.81
C VAL A 134 -2.53 -0.69 -0.45
N TRP A 135 -1.76 -0.70 0.63
CA TRP A 135 -2.26 -1.11 1.96
C TRP A 135 -2.46 0.03 2.96
N SER A 136 -2.11 1.29 2.61
CA SER A 136 -2.11 2.42 3.54
C SER A 136 -3.38 2.49 4.38
N PRO A 137 -3.28 2.44 5.73
CA PRO A 137 -4.46 2.43 6.58
C PRO A 137 -5.23 3.73 6.49
N TYR A 138 -6.55 3.64 6.61
CA TYR A 138 -7.44 4.79 6.76
C TYR A 138 -7.97 4.97 8.19
N TYR A 139 -7.94 3.92 9.02
CA TYR A 139 -8.25 4.06 10.44
C TYR A 139 -7.03 4.52 11.23
N GLN A 140 -7.24 5.50 12.11
CA GLN A 140 -6.19 6.11 12.92
C GLN A 140 -5.42 5.09 13.76
N ILE A 141 -6.11 4.13 14.39
CA ILE A 141 -5.48 3.10 15.23
C ILE A 141 -4.40 2.28 14.49
N HIS A 142 -4.60 2.02 13.21
CA HIS A 142 -3.64 1.29 12.38
C HIS A 142 -2.50 2.21 11.93
N SER A 143 -2.79 3.49 11.63
CA SER A 143 -1.77 4.49 11.37
C SER A 143 -0.85 4.67 12.60
N ASP A 144 -1.44 4.83 13.79
CA ASP A 144 -0.72 4.97 15.06
C ASP A 144 0.16 3.75 15.37
N THR A 145 -0.27 2.56 14.96
CA THR A 145 0.53 1.33 15.10
C THR A 145 1.83 1.39 14.31
N LEU A 146 1.85 2.07 13.17
CA LEU A 146 3.06 2.30 12.38
C LEU A 146 3.86 3.48 12.98
N GLU A 147 3.18 4.57 13.35
CA GLU A 147 3.83 5.75 13.96
C GLU A 147 4.57 5.39 15.25
N ARG A 148 4.04 4.45 16.06
CA ARG A 148 4.72 3.96 17.27
C ARG A 148 6.15 3.47 17.01
N VAL A 149 6.44 2.91 15.84
CA VAL A 149 7.79 2.48 15.47
C VAL A 149 8.69 3.70 15.24
N GLN A 150 8.23 4.70 14.50
CA GLN A 150 8.97 5.95 14.30
C GLN A 150 9.14 6.73 15.60
N HIS A 151 8.08 6.89 16.38
CA HIS A 151 8.12 7.56 17.69
C HIS A 151 9.11 6.90 18.65
N LYS A 152 9.24 5.56 18.63
CA LYS A 152 10.27 4.87 19.42
C LYS A 152 11.68 5.25 18.99
N PHE A 153 11.93 5.42 17.69
CA PHE A 153 13.20 5.90 17.17
C PHE A 153 13.46 7.37 17.57
N LEU A 154 12.45 8.23 17.43
CA LEU A 154 12.54 9.64 17.83
C LEU A 154 12.86 9.78 19.33
N ARG A 155 12.18 9.01 20.18
CA ARG A 155 12.44 8.97 21.63
C ARG A 155 13.88 8.58 21.96
N TYR A 156 14.40 7.57 21.26
CA TYR A 156 15.79 7.15 21.45
C TYR A 156 16.76 8.28 21.09
N CYS A 157 16.55 8.97 19.97
CA CYS A 157 17.37 10.11 19.57
C CYS A 157 17.27 11.25 20.58
N ALA A 158 16.06 11.60 21.01
CA ALA A 158 15.81 12.65 21.99
C ALA A 158 16.56 12.40 23.31
N TYR A 159 16.46 11.18 23.85
CA TYR A 159 17.19 10.76 25.04
C TYR A 159 18.71 10.84 24.84
N ARG A 160 19.20 10.37 23.69
CA ARG A 160 20.64 10.34 23.41
C ARG A 160 21.25 11.72 23.20
N PHE A 161 20.49 12.66 22.66
CA PHE A 161 20.96 14.00 22.28
C PHE A 161 20.42 15.10 23.21
N ASN A 162 19.97 14.72 24.43
CA ASN A 162 19.45 15.61 25.47
C ASN A 162 18.36 16.60 25.00
N SER A 163 17.60 16.21 23.98
CA SER A 163 16.40 16.95 23.57
C SER A 163 15.27 16.46 24.45
N GLY A 164 14.95 17.18 25.52
CA GLY A 164 13.88 16.78 26.44
C GLY A 164 12.57 16.51 25.69
N ILE A 165 11.86 15.43 26.04
CA ILE A 165 10.54 15.14 25.47
C ILE A 165 9.49 15.70 26.40
N ILE A 166 8.84 16.78 25.97
CA ILE A 166 7.70 17.35 26.69
C ILE A 166 6.42 16.80 26.02
N ASN A 167 5.57 16.14 26.81
CA ASN A 167 4.18 15.84 26.47
C ASN A 167 3.92 15.09 25.14
N HIS A 168 4.74 14.09 24.78
CA HIS A 168 4.51 13.27 23.57
C HIS A 168 4.40 14.09 22.26
N GLN A 169 4.86 15.34 22.24
CA GLN A 169 4.86 16.18 21.05
C GLN A 169 6.08 15.83 20.19
N TYR A 170 5.89 14.97 19.18
CA TYR A 170 6.97 14.50 18.31
C TYR A 170 7.35 15.49 17.20
N HIS A 171 6.50 16.47 16.91
CA HIS A 171 6.67 17.40 15.78
C HIS A 171 8.04 18.11 15.78
N ASN A 172 8.50 18.56 16.96
CA ASN A 172 9.81 19.21 17.07
C ASN A 172 10.97 18.24 16.75
N LEU A 173 10.87 16.98 17.19
CA LEU A 173 11.88 15.95 16.91
C LEU A 173 11.86 15.53 15.44
N GLU A 174 10.67 15.46 14.85
CA GLU A 174 10.46 15.22 13.43
C GLU A 174 11.13 16.30 12.57
N GLN A 175 10.94 17.57 12.91
CA GLN A 175 11.62 18.68 12.24
C GLN A 175 13.15 18.63 12.44
N GLN A 176 13.63 18.47 13.67
CA GLN A 176 15.06 18.40 14.00
C GLN A 176 15.78 17.27 13.26
N LEU A 177 15.12 16.11 13.13
CA LEU A 177 15.68 14.95 12.44
C LEU A 177 15.30 14.91 10.95
N SER A 178 14.53 15.88 10.45
CA SER A 178 13.98 15.88 9.09
C SER A 178 13.26 14.57 8.74
N LEU A 179 12.48 14.04 9.69
CA LEU A 179 11.66 12.85 9.56
C LEU A 179 10.19 13.25 9.61
N LEU A 180 9.51 13.20 8.47
CA LEU A 180 8.07 13.44 8.44
C LEU A 180 7.30 12.27 9.08
N PRO A 181 6.08 12.51 9.59
CA PRO A 181 5.16 11.46 9.99
C PRO A 181 5.02 10.40 8.89
N LEU A 182 4.92 9.12 9.28
CA LEU A 182 4.83 8.06 8.28
C LEU A 182 3.50 8.16 7.50
N SER A 183 2.42 8.64 8.12
CA SER A 183 1.14 8.94 7.47
C SER A 183 1.30 9.87 6.28
N THR A 184 1.91 11.03 6.48
CA THR A 184 2.22 12.00 5.45
C THR A 184 3.05 11.38 4.33
N ARG A 185 4.03 10.55 4.66
CA ARG A 185 4.88 9.90 3.65
C ARG A 185 4.12 8.88 2.80
N ARG A 186 3.16 8.16 3.38
CA ARG A 186 2.25 7.27 2.64
C ARG A 186 1.33 8.07 1.72
N ASP A 187 0.78 9.18 2.20
CA ASP A 187 -0.07 10.08 1.41
C ASP A 187 0.69 10.67 0.22
N ILE A 188 1.92 11.13 0.43
CA ILE A 188 2.81 11.60 -0.64
C ILE A 188 3.10 10.47 -1.64
N SER A 189 3.34 9.24 -1.17
CA SER A 189 3.58 8.10 -2.05
C SER A 189 2.36 7.79 -2.93
N GLY A 190 1.15 7.92 -2.37
CA GLY A 190 -0.09 7.80 -3.10
C GLY A 190 -0.33 8.92 -4.12
N ALA A 191 -0.10 10.18 -3.75
CA ALA A 191 -0.20 11.31 -4.68
C ALA A 191 0.82 11.19 -5.83
N VAL A 192 2.06 10.77 -5.52
CA VAL A 192 3.08 10.47 -6.53
C VAL A 192 2.64 9.33 -7.46
N PHE A 193 1.92 8.34 -6.95
CA PHE A 193 1.39 7.25 -7.76
C PHE A 193 0.34 7.76 -8.77
N ILE A 194 -0.62 8.58 -8.32
CA ILE A 194 -1.60 9.21 -9.22
C ILE A 194 -0.91 10.10 -10.26
N PHE A 195 0.06 10.92 -9.86
CA PHE A 195 0.85 11.72 -10.80
C PHE A 195 1.54 10.85 -11.85
N LYS A 196 2.13 9.72 -11.45
CA LYS A 196 2.79 8.82 -12.40
C LYS A 196 1.82 8.17 -13.38
N ILE A 197 0.62 7.77 -12.93
CA ILE A 197 -0.42 7.22 -13.81
C ILE A 197 -0.87 8.27 -14.83
N THR A 198 -1.22 9.48 -14.37
CA THR A 198 -1.70 10.56 -15.24
C THR A 198 -0.66 11.04 -16.26
N ARG A 199 0.63 10.89 -15.95
CA ARG A 199 1.74 11.24 -16.84
C ARG A 199 2.24 10.07 -17.72
N GLY A 200 1.60 8.91 -17.65
CA GLY A 200 2.03 7.71 -18.39
C GLY A 200 3.37 7.13 -17.94
N LEU A 201 3.85 7.48 -16.73
CA LEU A 201 5.05 6.88 -16.13
C LEU A 201 4.77 5.51 -15.51
N ILE A 202 3.48 5.23 -15.26
CA ILE A 202 2.96 3.90 -14.94
C ILE A 202 1.91 3.60 -16.01
N ASP A 203 2.16 2.59 -16.82
CA ASP A 203 1.22 2.14 -17.85
C ASP A 203 0.20 1.19 -17.23
N SER A 204 -0.98 1.73 -16.94
CA SER A 204 -2.16 0.94 -16.58
C SER A 204 -3.42 1.68 -17.05
N PRO A 205 -3.95 1.31 -18.23
CA PRO A 205 -5.18 1.87 -18.77
C PRO A 205 -6.38 1.70 -17.82
N GLU A 206 -6.43 0.59 -17.08
CA GLU A 206 -7.52 0.29 -16.14
C GLU A 206 -7.54 1.30 -14.98
N LEU A 207 -6.37 1.56 -14.38
CA LEU A 207 -6.25 2.54 -13.30
C LEU A 207 -6.45 3.96 -13.82
N LEU A 208 -5.94 4.30 -15.00
CA LEU A 208 -6.15 5.62 -15.60
C LEU A 208 -7.64 5.88 -15.88
N THR A 209 -8.37 4.88 -16.40
CA THR A 209 -9.81 4.97 -16.66
C THR A 209 -10.62 5.09 -15.37
N ALA A 210 -10.12 4.55 -14.26
CA ALA A 210 -10.75 4.69 -12.95
C ALA A 210 -10.63 6.12 -12.39
N LEU A 211 -9.66 6.92 -12.84
CA LEU A 211 -9.51 8.32 -12.43
C LEU A 211 -10.56 9.20 -13.10
N LYS A 212 -11.29 9.99 -12.30
CA LYS A 212 -12.32 10.90 -12.82
C LYS A 212 -11.75 12.31 -12.90
N PHE A 213 -11.39 12.75 -14.09
CA PHE A 213 -10.93 14.12 -14.30
C PHE A 213 -12.09 15.11 -14.24
N ASN A 214 -11.84 16.26 -13.61
CA ASN A 214 -12.77 17.38 -13.60
C ASN A 214 -12.43 18.33 -14.75
N VAL A 215 -13.36 18.51 -15.67
CA VAL A 215 -13.25 19.46 -16.79
C VAL A 215 -14.34 20.51 -16.61
N PRO A 216 -14.05 21.63 -15.93
CA PRO A 216 -15.08 22.62 -15.63
C PRO A 216 -15.48 23.39 -16.90
N ASN A 217 -16.79 23.58 -17.11
CA ASN A 217 -17.32 24.37 -18.24
C ASN A 217 -17.15 25.89 -18.05
N GLN A 218 -16.87 26.35 -16.83
CA GLN A 218 -16.67 27.77 -16.47
C GLN A 218 -15.58 27.88 -15.39
N GLY A 219 -14.83 28.99 -15.39
CA GLY A 219 -13.74 29.22 -14.43
C GLY A 219 -14.29 29.41 -13.00
N LEU A 220 -14.27 28.34 -12.21
CA LEU A 220 -14.58 28.39 -10.78
C LEU A 220 -13.33 28.81 -9.99
N ARG A 221 -13.54 29.37 -8.79
CA ARG A 221 -12.45 29.76 -7.87
C ARG A 221 -11.67 28.57 -7.30
N GLN A 222 -12.20 27.35 -7.42
CA GLN A 222 -11.53 26.11 -7.01
C GLN A 222 -11.40 25.19 -8.22
N ASN A 223 -10.15 24.96 -8.65
CA ASN A 223 -9.82 24.09 -9.77
C ASN A 223 -9.38 22.72 -9.25
N ALA A 224 -10.34 21.95 -8.69
CA ALA A 224 -10.07 20.55 -8.39
C ALA A 224 -9.73 19.81 -9.70
N THR A 225 -8.62 19.06 -9.70
CA THR A 225 -8.18 18.28 -10.87
C THR A 225 -9.06 17.04 -11.08
N PHE A 226 -9.48 16.42 -9.98
CA PHE A 226 -10.25 15.18 -9.98
C PHE A 226 -11.64 15.37 -9.37
N ILE A 227 -12.63 14.68 -9.91
CA ILE A 227 -13.96 14.52 -9.32
C ILE A 227 -13.89 13.37 -8.31
N ILE A 228 -14.17 13.67 -7.04
CA ILE A 228 -14.25 12.63 -6.00
C ILE A 228 -15.71 12.14 -5.90
N PRO A 229 -15.99 10.87 -6.21
CA PRO A 229 -17.35 10.33 -6.11
C PRO A 229 -17.86 10.36 -4.67
N PHE A 230 -19.18 10.52 -4.53
CA PHE A 230 -19.83 10.29 -3.26
C PHE A 230 -19.85 8.79 -2.92
N HIS A 231 -19.47 8.44 -1.69
CA HIS A 231 -19.49 7.07 -1.19
C HIS A 231 -20.37 6.96 0.04
N ARG A 232 -21.19 5.90 0.11
CA ARG A 232 -22.07 5.63 1.27
C ARG A 232 -21.33 5.02 2.47
N THR A 233 -20.16 4.44 2.24
CA THR A 233 -19.40 3.73 3.28
C THR A 233 -18.04 4.37 3.48
N THR A 234 -17.52 4.30 4.70
CA THR A 234 -16.16 4.74 5.04
C THR A 234 -15.12 4.03 4.19
N TYR A 235 -15.28 2.72 3.98
CA TYR A 235 -14.39 1.94 3.09
C TYR A 235 -14.35 2.51 1.66
N GLY A 236 -15.51 2.88 1.10
CA GLY A 236 -15.58 3.54 -0.20
C GLY A 236 -14.93 4.92 -0.18
N LEU A 237 -15.23 5.74 0.84
CA LEU A 237 -14.68 7.09 0.96
C LEU A 237 -13.14 7.14 1.02
N TYR A 238 -12.54 6.11 1.62
CA TYR A 238 -11.10 5.98 1.80
C TYR A 238 -10.47 4.95 0.88
N ASN A 239 -11.12 4.61 -0.23
CA ASN A 239 -10.46 3.79 -1.25
C ASN A 239 -9.16 4.50 -1.73
N PRO A 240 -8.10 3.75 -2.08
CA PRO A 240 -6.79 4.34 -2.35
C PRO A 240 -6.81 5.43 -3.43
N LEU A 241 -7.49 5.21 -4.55
CA LEU A 241 -7.49 6.16 -5.67
C LEU A 241 -8.14 7.48 -5.29
N ASP A 242 -9.35 7.45 -4.72
CA ASP A 242 -10.07 8.68 -4.35
C ASP A 242 -9.38 9.42 -3.20
N ARG A 243 -8.78 8.68 -2.24
CA ARG A 243 -7.98 9.28 -1.18
C ARG A 243 -6.81 10.07 -1.75
N TYR A 244 -6.04 9.49 -2.68
CA TYR A 244 -4.86 10.14 -3.25
C TYR A 244 -5.22 11.26 -4.23
N CYS A 245 -6.32 11.14 -4.97
CA CYS A 245 -6.86 12.22 -5.79
C CYS A 245 -7.28 13.43 -4.94
N ARG A 246 -7.87 13.19 -3.76
CA ARG A 246 -8.24 14.26 -2.82
C ARG A 246 -7.01 15.01 -2.32
N ILE A 247 -5.94 14.29 -1.95
CA ILE A 247 -4.66 14.91 -1.55
C ILE A 247 -4.11 15.82 -2.66
N ILE A 248 -4.24 15.43 -3.93
CA ILE A 248 -3.82 16.29 -5.04
C ILE A 248 -4.73 17.51 -5.16
N ASN A 249 -6.04 17.34 -5.10
CA ASN A 249 -6.99 18.45 -5.14
C ASN A 249 -6.75 19.47 -4.02
N ASP A 250 -6.37 19.00 -2.83
CA ASP A 250 -6.06 19.84 -1.67
C ASP A 250 -4.70 20.55 -1.78
N SER A 251 -3.84 20.12 -2.72
CA SER A 251 -2.47 20.65 -2.85
C SER A 251 -2.34 21.94 -3.68
N ASP A 252 -3.44 22.45 -4.25
CA ASP A 252 -3.51 23.64 -5.12
C ASP A 252 -2.40 23.67 -6.21
N VAL A 253 -2.12 22.50 -6.78
CA VAL A 253 -1.06 22.32 -7.80
C VAL A 253 -1.65 21.73 -9.06
N ASP A 254 -1.34 22.34 -10.20
CA ASP A 254 -1.65 21.77 -11.52
C ASP A 254 -0.62 20.69 -11.89
N ILE A 255 -1.00 19.43 -11.67
CA ILE A 255 -0.15 18.27 -11.92
C ILE A 255 0.27 18.08 -13.39
N PHE A 256 -0.36 18.77 -14.34
CA PHE A 256 -0.02 18.65 -15.76
C PHE A 256 1.15 19.55 -16.18
N TYR A 257 1.42 20.62 -15.44
CA TYR A 257 2.48 21.59 -15.76
C TYR A 257 3.66 21.58 -14.80
N ILE A 258 3.69 20.62 -13.87
CA ILE A 258 4.79 20.49 -12.91
C ILE A 258 5.53 19.17 -13.04
N THR A 259 6.78 19.17 -12.57
CA THR A 259 7.63 18.00 -12.47
C THR A 259 7.40 17.25 -11.16
N LEU A 260 7.78 15.96 -11.13
CA LEU A 260 7.67 15.15 -9.92
C LEU A 260 8.39 15.76 -8.68
N PRO A 261 9.60 16.36 -8.79
CA PRO A 261 10.20 17.07 -7.67
C PRO A 261 9.39 18.27 -7.19
N GLN A 262 8.74 19.02 -8.08
CA GLN A 262 7.87 20.14 -7.72
C GLN A 262 6.63 19.65 -6.97
N LEU A 263 6.00 18.55 -7.42
CA LEU A 263 4.87 17.94 -6.72
C LEU A 263 5.25 17.52 -5.30
N LYS A 264 6.39 16.84 -5.16
CA LYS A 264 6.87 16.40 -3.84
C LYS A 264 7.07 17.60 -2.92
N ARG A 265 7.67 18.69 -3.43
CA ARG A 265 7.90 19.92 -2.65
C ARG A 265 6.58 20.56 -2.20
N SER A 266 5.57 20.68 -3.07
CA SER A 266 4.29 21.28 -2.68
C SER A 266 3.60 20.46 -1.59
N LEU A 267 3.63 19.13 -1.69
CA LEU A 267 3.06 18.24 -0.68
C LEU A 267 3.82 18.24 0.64
N TYR A 268 5.13 18.55 0.62
CA TYR A 268 5.92 18.70 1.84
C TYR A 268 5.69 20.04 2.57
N VAL A 269 5.28 21.10 1.86
CA VAL A 269 5.05 22.43 2.45
C VAL A 269 3.70 22.51 3.18
N ASN A 270 2.73 21.67 2.78
CA ASN A 270 1.39 21.61 3.38
C ASN A 270 1.31 20.68 4.61
N CYS A 271 2.45 20.27 5.20
CA CYS A 271 2.55 19.31 6.32
C CYS A 271 3.47 19.83 7.42
#